data_AF-E4ZU33-F1
#
_entry.id   AF-E4ZU33-F1
#
_cell.length_a   1.000
_cell.length_b   1.000
_cell.length_c   1.000
_cell.angle_alpha   90.00
_cell.angle_beta   90.00
_cell.angle_gamma   90.00
#
_symmetry.space_group_name_H-M   'P 1'
#
loop_
_entity.id
_entity.type
_entity.pdbx_description
1 polymer ?
#
loop_
_entity_poly.entity_id
_entity_poly.type
_entity_poly.pdbx_seq_one_letter_code
_entity_poly.pdbx_strand_id
1 'polypeptide(L)'
;MAFLKSELAVFSNAKNYRRDPLVPLVVPTVNLPHLDVIKHQRQHHKLAKGFLVCNSNCAVIGIVIPFAALQDKFGPIHQVSVVTMQAVSGAGYPGVSSMDIIDNVVPFISGEEDKLETEASKILGSVNDDITGFVDQPMKVSAACNRVPVLDGHTACVSLRFQRRPPPSAEEVKQAMRDYVSEAQKLGCPSAPSKAIVVMDEPDRPQPRLDRETDRGYAVSVGRIREDEAGIFDIKFVALSHNSELAKLKLARTLELIHSSRNRCCGIVDIERRSSSFERVCMIYRIWMSQPLRPAPFQDALHSMVNHKYHCFRIVPDHVNSKLGLGQGRLNYTCSCRSHVCKGSLKLV
;
A
#
# COMPACT_ATOMS: atom_id res chain seq x y z
N MET A 1 0.56 16.98 -5.74
CA MET A 1 1.63 17.49 -6.60
C MET A 1 2.57 18.52 -5.98
N ALA A 2 2.19 19.35 -4.99
CA ALA A 2 3.10 20.36 -4.42
C ALA A 2 4.45 19.76 -3.93
N PHE A 3 4.42 18.77 -3.03
CA PHE A 3 5.64 18.10 -2.54
C PHE A 3 6.48 17.47 -3.64
N LEU A 4 5.84 16.89 -4.67
CA LEU A 4 6.53 16.32 -5.83
C LEU A 4 7.32 17.40 -6.59
N LYS A 5 6.68 18.54 -6.86
CA LYS A 5 7.30 19.71 -7.52
C LYS A 5 8.41 20.35 -6.67
N SER A 6 8.40 20.13 -5.36
CA SER A 6 9.47 20.55 -4.43
C SER A 6 10.62 19.54 -4.33
N GLU A 7 10.76 18.64 -5.31
CA GLU A 7 11.88 17.69 -5.42
C GLU A 7 11.94 16.61 -4.33
N LEU A 8 10.80 16.32 -3.69
CA LEU A 8 10.71 15.29 -2.65
C LEU A 8 10.25 13.93 -3.20
N ALA A 9 10.78 12.86 -2.61
CA ALA A 9 10.26 11.52 -2.84
C ALA A 9 8.95 11.35 -2.04
N VAL A 10 7.84 11.19 -2.75
CA VAL A 10 6.50 11.10 -2.18
C VAL A 10 6.01 9.65 -2.27
N PHE A 11 5.72 9.05 -1.13
CA PHE A 11 5.03 7.77 -1.02
C PHE A 11 3.61 8.06 -0.53
N SER A 12 2.60 7.70 -1.35
CA SER A 12 1.22 8.09 -1.11
C SER A 12 0.31 6.89 -0.92
N ASN A 13 -0.39 6.85 0.21
CA ASN A 13 -1.50 5.92 0.43
C ASN A 13 -2.83 6.46 -0.13
N ALA A 14 -2.88 7.73 -0.57
CA ALA A 14 -4.07 8.32 -1.16
C ALA A 14 -4.34 7.78 -2.58
N LYS A 15 -5.64 7.65 -2.91
CA LYS A 15 -6.11 7.08 -4.18
C LYS A 15 -5.87 7.96 -5.42
N ASN A 16 -5.61 9.25 -5.23
CA ASN A 16 -5.70 10.28 -6.28
C ASN A 16 -4.85 10.00 -7.53
N TYR A 17 -3.66 9.41 -7.35
CA TYR A 17 -2.71 9.18 -8.43
C TYR A 17 -2.49 7.69 -8.75
N ARG A 18 -3.29 6.78 -8.18
CA ARG A 18 -3.11 5.34 -8.41
C ARG A 18 -3.30 4.93 -9.87
N ARG A 19 -4.22 5.61 -10.56
CA ARG A 19 -4.53 5.40 -11.98
C ARG A 19 -3.74 6.29 -12.94
N ASP A 20 -2.87 7.16 -12.43
CA ASP A 20 -2.03 7.99 -13.28
C ASP A 20 -1.06 7.08 -14.07
N PRO A 21 -0.96 7.22 -15.41
CA PRO A 21 -0.15 6.34 -16.25
C PRO A 21 1.36 6.50 -15.98
N LEU A 22 1.79 7.58 -15.32
CA LEU A 22 3.18 7.85 -14.98
C LEU A 22 3.53 7.51 -13.53
N VAL A 23 2.53 7.12 -12.72
CA VAL A 23 2.73 6.84 -11.29
C VAL A 23 2.68 5.33 -11.04
N PRO A 24 3.77 4.73 -10.54
CA PRO A 24 3.77 3.32 -10.19
C PRO A 24 2.85 3.07 -8.99
N LEU A 25 2.01 2.04 -9.12
CA LEU A 25 1.13 1.53 -8.09
C LEU A 25 1.75 0.24 -7.54
N VAL A 26 2.42 0.34 -6.39
CA VAL A 26 3.35 -0.70 -5.93
C VAL A 26 2.81 -1.42 -4.71
N VAL A 27 2.69 -2.74 -4.82
CA VAL A 27 2.67 -3.66 -3.68
C VAL A 27 4.08 -4.25 -3.56
N PRO A 28 4.84 -3.93 -2.50
CA PRO A 28 6.27 -4.28 -2.41
C PRO A 28 6.60 -5.76 -2.59
N THR A 29 5.69 -6.64 -2.21
CA THR A 29 5.86 -8.08 -2.32
C THR A 29 5.37 -8.64 -3.66
N VAL A 30 5.04 -7.79 -4.64
CA VAL A 30 4.50 -8.19 -5.95
C VAL A 30 5.26 -7.56 -7.12
N ASN A 31 5.27 -6.24 -7.23
CA ASN A 31 5.63 -5.55 -8.49
C ASN A 31 6.66 -4.43 -8.31
N LEU A 32 7.76 -4.69 -7.60
CA LEU A 32 8.88 -3.73 -7.51
C LEU A 32 9.46 -3.26 -8.86
N PRO A 33 9.48 -4.04 -9.95
CA PRO A 33 9.95 -3.56 -11.26
C PRO A 33 9.20 -2.32 -11.78
N HIS A 34 7.98 -2.05 -11.32
CA HIS A 34 7.20 -0.86 -11.70
C HIS A 34 7.91 0.46 -11.35
N LEU A 35 8.86 0.43 -10.42
CA LEU A 35 9.66 1.59 -10.05
C LEU A 35 10.58 2.09 -11.16
N ASP A 36 10.87 1.27 -12.17
CA ASP A 36 11.76 1.68 -13.27
C ASP A 36 11.18 2.88 -14.06
N VAL A 37 9.85 3.05 -14.06
CA VAL A 37 9.13 4.19 -14.65
C VAL A 37 9.46 5.53 -13.96
N ILE A 38 10.02 5.53 -12.75
CA ILE A 38 10.39 6.76 -12.02
C ILE A 38 11.32 7.66 -12.85
N LYS A 39 12.20 7.07 -13.68
CA LYS A 39 13.09 7.86 -14.54
C LYS A 39 12.28 8.66 -15.57
N HIS A 40 11.30 8.04 -16.22
CA HIS A 40 10.42 8.71 -17.16
C HIS A 40 9.49 9.71 -16.47
N GLN A 41 8.92 9.35 -15.31
CA GLN A 41 8.10 10.25 -14.49
C GLN A 41 8.85 11.55 -14.15
N ARG A 42 10.13 11.44 -13.75
CA ARG A 42 11.00 12.60 -13.47
C ARG A 42 11.20 13.46 -14.71
N GLN A 43 11.50 12.87 -15.85
CA GLN A 43 11.66 13.60 -17.11
C GLN A 43 10.38 14.36 -17.50
N HIS A 44 9.23 13.68 -17.44
CA HIS A 44 7.93 14.27 -17.77
C HIS A 44 7.59 15.46 -16.87
N HIS A 45 7.83 15.35 -15.56
CA HIS A 45 7.56 16.42 -14.60
C HIS A 45 8.72 17.43 -14.44
N LYS A 46 9.80 17.29 -15.21
CA LYS A 46 11.01 18.14 -15.13
C LYS A 46 11.62 18.17 -13.72
N LEU A 47 11.71 17.01 -13.09
CA LEU A 47 12.24 16.82 -11.73
C LEU A 47 13.67 16.29 -11.78
N ALA A 48 14.52 16.79 -10.87
CA ALA A 48 15.87 16.29 -10.69
C ALA A 48 15.93 15.06 -9.77
N LYS A 49 15.12 15.05 -8.70
CA LYS A 49 15.16 14.05 -7.62
C LYS A 49 13.77 13.60 -7.17
N GLY A 50 12.78 14.49 -7.21
CA GLY A 50 11.42 14.18 -6.78
C GLY A 50 10.80 13.05 -7.57
N PHE A 51 9.95 12.26 -6.93
CA PHE A 51 9.13 11.24 -7.59
C PHE A 51 7.93 10.89 -6.71
N LEU A 52 6.91 10.28 -7.29
CA LEU A 52 5.69 9.86 -6.64
C LEU A 52 5.47 8.37 -6.88
N VAL A 53 5.26 7.61 -5.80
CA VAL A 53 4.83 6.21 -5.83
C VAL A 53 3.56 6.10 -4.98
N CYS A 54 2.59 5.33 -5.46
CA CYS A 54 1.37 5.04 -4.71
C CYS A 54 1.38 3.61 -4.17
N ASN A 55 0.87 3.41 -2.95
CA ASN A 55 0.48 2.08 -2.48
C ASN A 55 -0.96 1.75 -2.91
N SER A 56 -1.30 0.47 -2.95
CA SER A 56 -2.61 -0.05 -3.34
C SER A 56 -3.71 0.15 -2.29
N ASN A 57 -4.94 -0.12 -2.69
CA ASN A 57 -6.07 -0.30 -1.79
C ASN A 57 -5.84 -1.53 -0.91
N CYS A 58 -6.28 -1.47 0.35
CA CYS A 58 -6.06 -2.53 1.33
C CYS A 58 -6.83 -3.82 1.01
N ALA A 59 -7.98 -3.76 0.31
CA ALA A 59 -8.71 -4.94 -0.14
C ALA A 59 -7.97 -5.68 -1.27
N VAL A 60 -7.26 -4.94 -2.13
CA VAL A 60 -6.51 -5.50 -3.27
C VAL A 60 -5.31 -6.34 -2.81
N ILE A 61 -4.65 -5.95 -1.73
CA ILE A 61 -3.45 -6.60 -1.20
C ILE A 61 -3.66 -8.11 -1.00
N GLY A 62 -4.80 -8.48 -0.39
CA GLY A 62 -5.12 -9.87 -0.08
C GLY A 62 -5.31 -10.77 -1.31
N ILE A 63 -5.54 -10.19 -2.50
CA ILE A 63 -5.70 -10.95 -3.75
C ILE A 63 -4.43 -10.92 -4.62
N VAL A 64 -3.77 -9.77 -4.76
CA VAL A 64 -2.64 -9.65 -5.71
C VAL A 64 -1.39 -10.37 -5.24
N ILE A 65 -1.15 -10.49 -3.93
CA ILE A 65 0.02 -11.23 -3.43
C ILE A 65 -0.10 -12.73 -3.75
N PRO A 66 -1.21 -13.42 -3.41
CA PRO A 66 -1.44 -14.78 -3.89
C PRO A 66 -1.42 -14.91 -5.41
N PHE A 67 -2.03 -13.97 -6.15
CA PHE A 67 -2.07 -14.04 -7.61
C PHE A 67 -0.70 -13.93 -8.26
N ALA A 68 0.18 -13.09 -7.74
CA ALA A 68 1.56 -13.00 -8.20
C ALA A 68 2.28 -14.35 -8.10
N ALA A 69 2.15 -15.04 -6.97
CA ALA A 69 2.73 -16.37 -6.78
C ALA A 69 2.17 -17.41 -7.76
N LEU A 70 0.86 -17.38 -8.01
CA LEU A 70 0.21 -18.33 -8.92
C LEU A 70 0.54 -18.05 -10.38
N GLN A 71 0.62 -16.78 -10.78
CA GLN A 71 0.91 -16.42 -12.16
C GLN A 71 2.35 -16.67 -12.55
N ASP A 72 3.29 -16.45 -11.62
CA ASP A 72 4.70 -16.77 -11.81
C ASP A 72 4.90 -18.26 -12.14
N LYS A 73 4.14 -19.16 -11.49
CA LYS A 73 4.28 -20.61 -11.67
C LYS A 73 3.37 -21.22 -12.74
N PHE A 74 2.14 -20.74 -12.87
CA PHE A 74 1.09 -21.39 -13.67
C PHE A 74 0.60 -20.56 -14.86
N GLY A 75 1.06 -19.31 -14.98
CA GLY A 75 0.63 -18.38 -16.01
C GLY A 75 -0.64 -17.60 -15.64
N PRO A 76 -1.20 -16.82 -16.59
CA PRO A 76 -2.21 -15.81 -16.29
C PRO A 76 -3.49 -16.37 -15.66
N ILE A 77 -4.03 -15.62 -14.70
CA ILE A 77 -5.39 -15.81 -14.20
C ILE A 77 -6.35 -15.10 -15.15
N HIS A 78 -7.37 -15.83 -15.63
CA HIS A 78 -8.32 -15.33 -16.62
C HIS A 78 -9.51 -14.60 -15.97
N GLN A 79 -10.08 -15.21 -14.92
CA GLN A 79 -11.29 -14.74 -14.29
C GLN A 79 -11.27 -15.01 -12.78
N VAL A 80 -11.80 -14.07 -12.02
CA VAL A 80 -11.84 -14.10 -10.56
C VAL A 80 -13.23 -13.70 -10.07
N SER A 81 -13.73 -14.42 -9.09
CA SER A 81 -14.81 -13.95 -8.21
C SER A 81 -14.25 -13.76 -6.80
N VAL A 82 -14.49 -12.59 -6.22
CA VAL A 82 -14.02 -12.23 -4.89
C VAL A 82 -15.15 -11.63 -4.07
N VAL A 83 -15.32 -12.13 -2.85
CA VAL A 83 -16.20 -11.54 -1.83
C VAL A 83 -15.34 -11.15 -0.64
N THR A 84 -15.36 -9.87 -0.27
CA THR A 84 -14.55 -9.38 0.85
C THR A 84 -15.39 -9.16 2.10
N MET A 85 -14.76 -9.45 3.25
CA MET A 85 -15.24 -9.10 4.59
C MET A 85 -14.19 -8.19 5.21
N GLN A 86 -14.42 -6.89 5.09
CA GLN A 86 -13.47 -5.86 5.46
C GLN A 86 -13.74 -5.34 6.88
N ALA A 87 -12.69 -5.27 7.68
CA ALA A 87 -12.67 -4.61 8.97
C ALA A 87 -13.04 -3.10 8.91
N VAL A 88 -13.51 -2.57 10.04
CA VAL A 88 -13.95 -1.17 10.18
C VAL A 88 -12.79 -0.17 10.17
N SER A 89 -11.58 -0.56 10.59
CA SER A 89 -10.42 0.36 10.58
C SER A 89 -10.02 0.83 9.18
N GLY A 90 -10.41 0.09 8.13
CA GLY A 90 -10.19 0.48 6.73
C GLY A 90 -10.98 1.73 6.28
N ALA A 91 -12.02 2.13 7.01
CA ALA A 91 -12.82 3.32 6.68
C ALA A 91 -12.14 4.64 7.11
N GLY A 92 -11.02 4.59 7.83
CA GLY A 92 -10.35 5.76 8.38
C GLY A 92 -11.06 6.31 9.63
N TYR A 93 -10.89 7.60 9.93
CA TYR A 93 -11.54 8.28 11.06
C TYR A 93 -12.44 9.43 10.56
N PRO A 94 -13.69 9.60 11.05
CA PRO A 94 -14.29 8.96 12.23
C PRO A 94 -14.65 7.47 12.04
N GLY A 95 -14.53 6.94 10.82
CA GLY A 95 -14.69 5.52 10.52
C GLY A 95 -16.14 5.13 10.31
N VAL A 96 -16.46 3.88 10.62
CA VAL A 96 -17.82 3.33 10.57
C VAL A 96 -18.49 3.58 11.92
N SER A 97 -19.72 4.10 11.93
CA SER A 97 -20.47 4.29 13.18
C SER A 97 -20.72 2.93 13.84
N SER A 98 -20.69 2.89 15.17
CA SER A 98 -21.05 1.67 15.90
C SER A 98 -22.48 1.22 15.59
N MET A 99 -23.40 2.17 15.37
CA MET A 99 -24.79 1.89 15.01
C MET A 99 -24.94 1.24 13.65
N ASP A 100 -24.00 1.45 12.73
CA ASP A 100 -24.07 0.87 11.39
C ASP A 100 -23.61 -0.59 11.37
N ILE A 101 -22.80 -1.03 12.35
CA ILE A 101 -22.03 -2.28 12.24
C ILE A 101 -22.19 -3.26 13.41
N ILE A 102 -22.57 -2.82 14.61
CA ILE A 102 -22.83 -3.75 15.72
C ILE A 102 -24.02 -4.64 15.33
N ASP A 103 -23.83 -5.95 15.47
CA ASP A 103 -24.83 -6.97 15.10
C ASP A 103 -25.30 -6.88 13.61
N ASN A 104 -24.43 -6.34 12.74
CA ASN A 104 -24.79 -6.08 11.34
C ASN A 104 -23.64 -6.35 10.37
N VAL A 105 -23.97 -6.42 9.07
CA VAL A 105 -23.04 -6.42 7.95
C VAL A 105 -23.50 -5.36 6.97
N VAL A 106 -22.58 -4.52 6.49
CA VAL A 106 -22.90 -3.51 5.46
C VAL A 106 -22.42 -4.02 4.10
N PRO A 107 -23.31 -4.38 3.16
CA PRO A 107 -22.94 -5.04 1.91
C PRO A 107 -22.50 -4.07 0.80
N PHE A 108 -22.02 -2.88 1.18
CA PHE A 108 -21.62 -1.85 0.22
C PHE A 108 -20.52 -0.97 0.79
N ILE A 109 -19.45 -0.79 0.01
CA ILE A 109 -18.36 0.14 0.29
C ILE A 109 -18.11 0.97 -0.97
N SER A 110 -18.42 2.26 -0.90
CA SER A 110 -18.40 3.16 -2.06
C SER A 110 -17.07 3.14 -2.82
N GLY A 111 -17.13 2.73 -4.08
CA GLY A 111 -16.02 2.68 -5.02
C GLY A 111 -14.91 1.69 -4.66
N GLU A 112 -15.18 0.69 -3.81
CA GLU A 112 -14.20 -0.33 -3.45
C GLU A 112 -14.10 -1.45 -4.49
N GLU A 113 -15.23 -1.83 -5.09
CA GLU A 113 -15.31 -2.87 -6.13
C GLU A 113 -14.57 -2.44 -7.40
N ASP A 114 -14.77 -1.21 -7.88
CA ASP A 114 -14.04 -0.66 -9.03
C ASP A 114 -12.52 -0.64 -8.82
N LYS A 115 -12.07 -0.39 -7.58
CA LYS A 115 -10.65 -0.38 -7.23
C LYS A 115 -10.07 -1.80 -7.26
N LEU A 116 -10.83 -2.80 -6.82
CA LEU A 116 -10.37 -4.19 -6.85
C LEU A 116 -10.00 -4.63 -8.25
N GLU A 117 -10.85 -4.35 -9.23
CA GLU A 117 -10.58 -4.69 -10.63
C GLU A 117 -9.42 -3.87 -11.21
N THR A 118 -9.54 -2.54 -11.15
CA THR A 118 -8.59 -1.65 -11.84
C THR A 118 -7.20 -1.65 -11.21
N GLU A 119 -7.08 -1.70 -9.88
CA GLU A 119 -5.78 -1.71 -9.22
C GLU A 119 -5.10 -3.09 -9.35
N ALA A 120 -5.84 -4.20 -9.26
CA ALA A 120 -5.25 -5.54 -9.42
C ALA A 120 -4.65 -5.74 -10.81
N SER A 121 -5.37 -5.30 -11.85
CA SER A 121 -4.91 -5.33 -13.24
C SER A 121 -3.59 -4.59 -13.43
N LYS A 122 -3.48 -3.37 -12.90
CA LYS A 122 -2.25 -2.58 -12.96
C LYS A 122 -1.13 -3.21 -12.16
N ILE A 123 -1.38 -3.64 -10.91
CA ILE A 123 -0.34 -4.19 -10.02
C ILE A 123 0.27 -5.48 -10.60
N LEU A 124 -0.56 -6.36 -11.15
CA LEU A 124 -0.10 -7.63 -11.72
C LEU A 124 0.38 -7.50 -13.18
N GLY A 125 0.18 -6.33 -13.78
CA GLY A 125 0.71 -5.97 -15.09
C GLY A 125 2.22 -5.75 -15.09
N SER A 126 2.73 -5.33 -16.25
CA SER A 126 4.16 -5.06 -16.46
C SER A 126 4.43 -3.60 -16.77
N VAL A 127 5.71 -3.23 -16.80
CA VAL A 127 6.17 -1.99 -17.42
C VAL A 127 6.22 -2.21 -18.95
N ASN A 128 5.95 -1.17 -19.74
CA ASN A 128 6.09 -1.25 -21.20
C ASN A 128 7.56 -1.26 -21.64
N ASP A 129 7.84 -1.70 -22.88
CA ASP A 129 9.21 -1.93 -23.36
C ASP A 129 10.10 -0.67 -23.35
N ASP A 130 9.52 0.51 -23.51
CA ASP A 130 10.21 1.80 -23.46
C ASP A 130 10.29 2.43 -22.05
N ILE A 131 9.73 1.76 -21.02
CA ILE A 131 9.75 2.17 -19.61
C ILE A 131 9.14 3.57 -19.41
N THR A 132 8.10 3.87 -20.19
CA THR A 132 7.35 5.13 -20.14
C THR A 132 5.98 5.00 -19.48
N GLY A 133 5.53 3.77 -19.22
CA GLY A 133 4.22 3.48 -18.65
C GLY A 133 4.04 2.01 -18.28
N PHE A 134 2.78 1.59 -18.20
CA PHE A 134 2.40 0.27 -17.72
C PHE A 134 1.49 -0.44 -18.73
N VAL A 135 1.58 -1.77 -18.76
CA VAL A 135 0.68 -2.66 -19.48
C VAL A 135 -0.11 -3.44 -18.45
N ASP A 136 -1.41 -3.15 -18.39
CA ASP A 136 -2.36 -3.79 -17.49
C ASP A 136 -2.51 -5.28 -17.83
N GLN A 137 -2.62 -6.13 -16.79
CA GLN A 137 -2.88 -7.55 -17.02
C GLN A 137 -4.36 -7.77 -17.38
N PRO A 138 -4.68 -8.43 -18.51
CA PRO A 138 -6.06 -8.76 -18.84
C PRO A 138 -6.62 -9.82 -17.88
N MET A 139 -7.39 -9.38 -16.89
CA MET A 139 -8.07 -10.24 -15.92
C MET A 139 -9.46 -9.68 -15.61
N LYS A 140 -10.48 -10.53 -15.64
CA LYS A 140 -11.85 -10.13 -15.27
C LYS A 140 -12.08 -10.36 -13.78
N VAL A 141 -12.45 -9.32 -13.05
CA VAL A 141 -12.69 -9.40 -11.59
C VAL A 141 -14.16 -9.12 -11.29
N SER A 142 -14.87 -10.11 -10.77
CA SER A 142 -16.20 -9.95 -10.19
C SER A 142 -16.06 -9.79 -8.68
N ALA A 143 -16.28 -8.57 -8.17
CA ALA A 143 -16.07 -8.23 -6.76
C ALA A 143 -17.39 -7.88 -6.05
N ALA A 144 -17.52 -8.31 -4.80
CA ALA A 144 -18.54 -7.82 -3.86
C ALA A 144 -17.86 -7.44 -2.53
N CYS A 145 -18.02 -6.20 -2.09
CA CYS A 145 -17.29 -5.68 -0.92
C CYS A 145 -18.18 -5.40 0.29
N ASN A 146 -17.93 -6.11 1.39
CA ASN A 146 -18.75 -6.02 2.61
C ASN A 146 -17.93 -5.49 3.80
N ARG A 147 -18.57 -4.69 4.65
CA ARG A 147 -18.04 -4.29 5.94
C ARG A 147 -18.58 -5.22 7.04
N VAL A 148 -17.70 -5.70 7.90
CA VAL A 148 -18.05 -6.59 9.03
C VAL A 148 -17.58 -6.00 10.37
N PRO A 149 -18.15 -6.40 11.53
CA PRO A 149 -17.78 -5.92 12.86
C PRO A 149 -16.45 -6.52 13.35
N VAL A 150 -15.41 -6.37 12.55
CA VAL A 150 -14.02 -6.77 12.84
C VAL A 150 -13.17 -5.51 12.91
N LEU A 151 -12.33 -5.40 13.94
CA LEU A 151 -11.52 -4.20 14.16
C LEU A 151 -10.44 -4.02 13.08
N ASP A 152 -9.62 -5.04 12.84
CA ASP A 152 -8.60 -5.07 11.78
C ASP A 152 -8.50 -6.46 11.16
N GLY A 153 -8.04 -6.49 9.91
CA GLY A 153 -7.95 -7.68 9.06
C GLY A 153 -9.00 -7.63 7.96
N HIS A 154 -8.58 -7.80 6.71
CA HIS A 154 -9.48 -7.96 5.58
C HIS A 154 -9.41 -9.40 5.09
N THR A 155 -10.55 -10.07 5.10
CA THR A 155 -10.69 -11.41 4.56
C THR A 155 -11.25 -11.33 3.14
N ALA A 156 -10.69 -12.10 2.22
CA ALA A 156 -11.16 -12.25 0.85
C ALA A 156 -11.41 -13.73 0.56
N CYS A 157 -12.65 -14.06 0.22
CA CYS A 157 -13.02 -15.37 -0.31
C CYS A 157 -12.86 -15.31 -1.83
N VAL A 158 -11.93 -16.08 -2.37
CA VAL A 158 -11.52 -16.01 -3.77
C VAL A 158 -11.85 -17.32 -4.49
N SER A 159 -12.43 -17.20 -5.67
CA SER A 159 -12.55 -18.28 -6.66
C SER A 159 -11.90 -17.80 -7.96
N LEU A 160 -11.03 -18.59 -8.58
CA LEU A 160 -10.30 -18.18 -9.77
C LEU A 160 -10.23 -19.25 -10.83
N ARG A 161 -10.07 -18.82 -12.08
CA ARG A 161 -9.91 -19.65 -13.25
C ARG A 161 -8.62 -19.28 -13.99
N PHE A 162 -7.79 -20.26 -14.26
CA PHE A 162 -6.54 -20.08 -15.00
C PHE A 162 -6.81 -20.04 -16.52
N GLN A 163 -6.02 -19.23 -17.23
CA GLN A 163 -6.06 -19.20 -18.69
C GLN A 163 -5.44 -20.47 -19.30
N ARG A 164 -4.32 -20.93 -18.73
CA ARG A 164 -3.65 -22.16 -19.16
C ARG A 164 -4.42 -23.39 -18.69
N ARG A 165 -4.59 -24.38 -19.58
CA ARG A 165 -5.22 -25.68 -19.28
C ARG A 165 -4.20 -26.82 -19.45
N PRO A 166 -4.30 -27.90 -18.65
CA PRO A 166 -5.16 -28.06 -17.46
C PRO A 166 -4.75 -27.11 -16.32
N PRO A 167 -5.66 -26.79 -15.38
CA PRO A 167 -5.32 -25.99 -14.20
C PRO A 167 -4.45 -26.80 -13.22
N PRO A 168 -3.70 -26.14 -12.33
CA PRO A 168 -2.97 -26.83 -11.26
C PRO A 168 -3.93 -27.42 -10.22
N SER A 169 -3.50 -28.49 -9.57
CA SER A 169 -4.16 -29.07 -8.39
C SER A 169 -4.06 -28.17 -7.16
N ALA A 170 -4.92 -28.41 -6.16
CA ALA A 170 -4.88 -27.67 -4.90
C ALA A 170 -3.51 -27.76 -4.18
N GLU A 171 -2.84 -28.92 -4.23
CA GLU A 171 -1.53 -29.10 -3.61
C GLU A 171 -0.42 -28.35 -4.34
N GLU A 172 -0.45 -28.31 -5.68
CA GLU A 172 0.48 -27.50 -6.46
C GLU A 172 0.34 -26.01 -6.15
N VAL A 173 -0.90 -25.53 -5.98
CA VAL A 173 -1.22 -24.16 -5.56
C VAL A 173 -0.69 -23.86 -4.16
N LYS A 174 -0.93 -24.74 -3.19
CA LYS A 174 -0.37 -24.61 -1.83
C LYS A 174 1.14 -24.50 -1.87
N GLN A 175 1.79 -25.38 -2.64
CA GLN A 175 3.24 -25.39 -2.75
C GLN A 175 3.78 -24.13 -3.43
N ALA A 176 3.14 -23.66 -4.51
CA ALA A 176 3.50 -22.40 -5.18
C ALA A 176 3.46 -21.20 -4.22
N MET A 177 2.42 -21.11 -3.39
CA MET A 177 2.30 -20.04 -2.40
C MET A 177 3.33 -20.16 -1.27
N ARG A 178 3.66 -21.38 -0.82
CA ARG A 178 4.72 -21.62 0.18
C ARG A 178 6.11 -21.25 -0.32
N ASP A 179 6.38 -21.54 -1.60
CA ASP A 179 7.68 -21.31 -2.25
C ASP A 179 7.88 -19.86 -2.71
N TYR A 180 6.82 -19.04 -2.67
CA TYR A 180 6.87 -17.69 -3.19
C TYR A 180 7.82 -16.80 -2.38
N VAL A 181 8.83 -16.26 -3.07
CA VAL A 181 9.78 -15.28 -2.52
C VAL A 181 9.71 -14.01 -3.35
N SER A 182 9.21 -12.95 -2.74
CA SER A 182 9.10 -11.64 -3.38
C SER A 182 10.45 -10.96 -3.59
N GLU A 183 10.53 -10.06 -4.56
CA GLU A 183 11.73 -9.24 -4.80
C GLU A 183 12.13 -8.42 -3.56
N ALA A 184 11.17 -7.93 -2.76
CA ALA A 184 11.47 -7.21 -1.52
C ALA A 184 12.23 -8.09 -0.50
N GLN A 185 11.91 -9.39 -0.45
CA GLN A 185 12.61 -10.37 0.38
C GLN A 185 14.00 -10.66 -0.16
N LYS A 186 14.14 -10.89 -1.47
CA LYS A 186 15.44 -11.14 -2.12
C LYS A 186 16.42 -9.98 -1.92
N LEU A 187 15.91 -8.75 -1.92
CA LEU A 187 16.69 -7.53 -1.68
C LEU A 187 16.99 -7.28 -0.20
N GLY A 188 16.52 -8.14 0.72
CA GLY A 188 16.78 -8.03 2.15
C GLY A 188 16.14 -6.80 2.79
N CYS A 189 14.97 -6.37 2.31
CA CYS A 189 14.32 -5.18 2.85
C CYS A 189 13.94 -5.40 4.34
N PRO A 190 14.16 -4.44 5.26
CA PRO A 190 14.15 -4.68 6.71
C PRO A 190 12.74 -4.88 7.25
N SER A 191 11.76 -4.39 6.51
CA SER A 191 10.33 -4.56 6.79
C SER A 191 9.70 -5.66 5.92
N ALA A 192 10.46 -6.32 5.03
CA ALA A 192 9.92 -7.45 4.30
C ALA A 192 9.61 -8.60 5.28
N PRO A 193 8.49 -9.32 5.07
CA PRO A 193 8.20 -10.48 5.88
C PRO A 193 9.20 -11.60 5.58
N SER A 194 9.43 -12.46 6.56
CA SER A 194 10.11 -13.75 6.37
C SER A 194 9.43 -14.60 5.29
N LYS A 195 8.09 -14.59 5.24
CA LYS A 195 7.28 -15.23 4.18
C LYS A 195 6.23 -14.24 3.68
N ALA A 196 6.20 -13.95 2.38
CA ALA A 196 5.17 -13.10 1.79
C ALA A 196 3.77 -13.73 1.92
N ILE A 197 3.68 -15.06 1.80
CA ILE A 197 2.45 -15.83 1.96
C ILE A 197 2.66 -16.92 3.02
N VAL A 198 1.75 -16.99 3.99
CA VAL A 198 1.69 -18.06 4.99
C VAL A 198 0.49 -18.93 4.69
N VAL A 199 0.74 -20.12 4.16
CA VAL A 199 -0.30 -21.12 3.89
C VAL A 199 -0.69 -21.82 5.18
N MET A 200 -2.00 -21.87 5.47
CA MET A 200 -2.61 -22.50 6.64
C MET A 200 -3.40 -23.73 6.21
N ASP A 201 -3.10 -24.87 6.85
CA ASP A 201 -3.68 -26.17 6.51
C ASP A 201 -4.94 -26.47 7.33
N GLU A 202 -5.12 -25.79 8.47
CA GLU A 202 -6.31 -25.95 9.30
C GLU A 202 -7.57 -25.48 8.56
N PRO A 203 -8.68 -26.25 8.64
CA PRO A 203 -9.85 -26.03 7.79
C PRO A 203 -10.61 -24.73 8.10
N ASP A 204 -10.44 -24.18 9.30
CA ASP A 204 -11.12 -22.98 9.81
C ASP A 204 -10.22 -21.73 9.78
N ARG A 205 -9.12 -21.77 9.01
CA ARG A 205 -8.14 -20.67 8.91
C ARG A 205 -8.07 -20.10 7.49
N PRO A 206 -7.69 -18.82 7.33
CA PRO A 206 -7.33 -17.85 8.38
C PRO A 206 -8.55 -17.19 9.05
N GLN A 207 -8.36 -16.67 10.26
CA GLN A 207 -9.33 -15.87 11.01
C GLN A 207 -8.73 -14.50 11.36
N PRO A 208 -9.44 -13.37 11.12
CA PRO A 208 -8.89 -12.03 11.36
C PRO A 208 -8.25 -11.84 12.72
N ARG A 209 -8.92 -12.26 13.79
CA ARG A 209 -8.44 -12.07 15.17
C ARG A 209 -7.18 -12.89 15.48
N LEU A 210 -7.05 -14.08 14.90
CA LEU A 210 -5.96 -15.01 15.20
C LEU A 210 -4.73 -14.73 14.33
N ASP A 211 -4.95 -14.26 13.10
CA ASP A 211 -3.93 -14.33 12.04
C ASP A 211 -3.47 -13.00 11.50
N ARG A 212 -4.18 -11.90 11.78
CA ARG A 212 -3.82 -10.57 11.25
C ARG A 212 -2.42 -10.11 11.64
N GLU A 213 -1.87 -10.60 12.74
CA GLU A 213 -0.53 -10.26 13.23
C GLU A 213 0.57 -11.20 12.70
N THR A 214 0.23 -12.14 11.81
CA THR A 214 1.21 -13.05 11.19
C THR A 214 2.34 -12.23 10.56
N ASP A 215 3.57 -12.51 10.98
CA ASP A 215 4.76 -11.73 10.61
C ASP A 215 4.59 -10.22 10.82
N ARG A 216 4.06 -9.82 11.97
CA ARG A 216 3.80 -8.42 12.36
C ARG A 216 2.80 -7.72 11.43
N GLY A 217 1.94 -8.49 10.77
CA GLY A 217 0.96 -7.99 9.80
C GLY A 217 1.52 -7.66 8.42
N TYR A 218 2.75 -8.10 8.12
CA TYR A 218 3.38 -7.90 6.80
C TYR A 218 3.27 -9.11 5.86
N ALA A 219 2.77 -10.24 6.33
CA ALA A 219 2.46 -11.41 5.51
C ALA A 219 0.96 -11.50 5.18
N VAL A 220 0.63 -12.16 4.06
CA VAL A 220 -0.75 -12.58 3.76
C VAL A 220 -0.93 -14.02 4.20
N SER A 221 -1.92 -14.27 5.04
CA SER A 221 -2.31 -15.63 5.43
C SER A 221 -3.30 -16.19 4.41
N VAL A 222 -3.07 -17.39 3.90
CA VAL A 222 -3.96 -18.04 2.93
C VAL A 222 -4.32 -19.43 3.42
N GLY A 223 -5.59 -19.76 3.43
CA GLY A 223 -6.09 -21.06 3.86
C GLY A 223 -7.26 -21.52 3.00
N ARG A 224 -7.82 -22.69 3.35
CA ARG A 224 -8.93 -23.31 2.61
C ARG A 224 -8.70 -23.45 1.10
N ILE A 225 -7.44 -23.65 0.70
CA ILE A 225 -7.05 -23.87 -0.69
C ILE A 225 -7.58 -25.22 -1.15
N ARG A 226 -8.41 -25.22 -2.18
CA ARG A 226 -9.07 -26.42 -2.72
C ARG A 226 -9.50 -26.21 -4.16
N GLU A 227 -9.78 -27.30 -4.85
CA GLU A 227 -10.44 -27.28 -6.15
C GLU A 227 -11.91 -26.87 -6.02
N ASP A 228 -12.46 -26.27 -7.06
CA ASP A 228 -13.89 -25.98 -7.13
C ASP A 228 -14.66 -27.18 -7.70
N GLU A 229 -15.25 -27.98 -6.82
CA GLU A 229 -16.08 -29.15 -7.19
C GLU A 229 -17.26 -28.80 -8.12
N ALA A 230 -17.72 -27.54 -8.12
CA ALA A 230 -18.79 -27.10 -9.03
C ALA A 230 -18.31 -26.90 -10.48
N GLY A 231 -17.00 -26.88 -10.74
CA GLY A 231 -16.41 -26.70 -12.06
C GLY A 231 -16.60 -25.31 -12.69
N ILE A 232 -17.14 -24.35 -11.95
CA ILE A 232 -17.29 -22.95 -12.40
C ILE A 232 -15.90 -22.29 -12.45
N PHE A 233 -15.17 -22.38 -11.34
CA PHE A 233 -13.78 -21.97 -11.21
C PHE A 233 -12.86 -23.20 -11.15
N ASP A 234 -11.55 -22.98 -11.07
CA ASP A 234 -10.58 -24.07 -10.89
C ASP A 234 -10.21 -24.22 -9.41
N ILE A 235 -9.90 -23.09 -8.75
CA ILE A 235 -9.37 -23.06 -7.38
C ILE A 235 -10.14 -22.06 -6.53
N LYS A 236 -10.36 -22.43 -5.27
CA LYS A 236 -10.93 -21.58 -4.21
C LYS A 236 -9.94 -21.46 -3.06
N PHE A 237 -9.84 -20.27 -2.48
CA PHE A 237 -9.09 -20.06 -1.23
C PHE A 237 -9.65 -18.88 -0.43
N VAL A 238 -9.21 -18.75 0.82
CA VAL A 238 -9.48 -17.61 1.69
C VAL A 238 -8.16 -16.93 2.02
N ALA A 239 -8.05 -15.64 1.72
CA ALA A 239 -6.89 -14.82 2.07
C ALA A 239 -7.24 -13.83 3.17
N LEU A 240 -6.30 -13.59 4.07
CA LEU A 240 -6.37 -12.57 5.11
C LEU A 240 -5.13 -11.67 5.02
N SER A 241 -5.34 -10.37 5.06
CA SER A 241 -4.27 -9.38 5.16
C SER A 241 -4.56 -8.35 6.25
N HIS A 242 -3.51 -7.86 6.92
CA HIS A 242 -3.67 -6.74 7.84
C HIS A 242 -3.86 -5.45 7.04
N ASN A 243 -5.07 -4.90 7.04
CA ASN A 243 -5.43 -3.74 6.21
C ASN A 243 -4.68 -2.45 6.57
N SER A 244 -4.34 -2.27 7.85
CA SER A 244 -3.56 -1.11 8.31
C SER A 244 -2.05 -1.33 8.20
N GLU A 245 -1.50 -2.51 8.50
CA GLU A 245 -0.05 -2.70 8.54
C GLU A 245 0.54 -3.06 7.18
N LEU A 246 -0.08 -3.95 6.41
CA LEU A 246 0.43 -4.34 5.09
C LEU A 246 0.26 -3.21 4.06
N ALA A 247 -0.81 -2.41 4.18
CA ALA A 247 -0.95 -1.16 3.43
C ALA A 247 -0.01 -0.04 3.92
N LYS A 248 0.58 -0.19 5.11
CA LYS A 248 1.63 0.70 5.65
C LYS A 248 3.02 0.08 5.57
N LEU A 249 3.20 -1.10 4.94
CA LEU A 249 4.50 -1.75 4.82
C LEU A 249 5.43 -0.72 4.23
N LYS A 250 6.29 -0.17 5.11
CA LYS A 250 6.78 1.21 4.99
C LYS A 250 7.41 1.37 3.63
N LEU A 251 6.62 1.88 2.68
CA LEU A 251 6.98 1.89 1.28
C LEU A 251 8.27 2.69 1.16
N ALA A 252 8.38 3.78 1.93
CA ALA A 252 9.61 4.52 2.16
C ALA A 252 10.82 3.65 2.54
N ARG A 253 10.73 2.76 3.54
CA ARG A 253 11.89 2.01 4.06
C ARG A 253 12.31 0.87 3.13
N THR A 254 11.35 0.21 2.48
CA THR A 254 11.62 -0.80 1.45
C THR A 254 12.25 -0.12 0.22
N LEU A 255 11.70 1.01 -0.21
CA LEU A 255 12.17 1.73 -1.39
C LEU A 255 13.45 2.54 -1.14
N GLU A 256 13.76 2.91 0.11
CA GLU A 256 15.04 3.50 0.51
C GLU A 256 16.22 2.59 0.20
N LEU A 257 16.10 1.27 0.40
CA LEU A 257 17.17 0.32 0.08
C LEU A 257 17.28 0.06 -1.41
N ILE A 258 16.13 0.00 -2.09
CA ILE A 258 16.06 -0.19 -3.54
C ILE A 258 16.61 1.04 -4.29
N HIS A 259 16.35 2.25 -3.77
CA HIS A 259 16.89 3.46 -4.37
C HIS A 259 18.30 3.77 -3.88
N SER A 260 18.66 3.56 -2.61
CA SER A 260 20.03 3.85 -2.13
C SER A 260 21.10 2.97 -2.78
N SER A 261 20.75 1.76 -3.23
CA SER A 261 21.60 0.93 -4.08
C SER A 261 21.79 1.49 -5.50
N ARG A 262 20.99 2.48 -5.93
CA ARG A 262 21.02 3.06 -7.30
C ARG A 262 21.15 4.59 -7.39
N ASN A 263 20.86 5.39 -6.35
CA ASN A 263 21.16 6.82 -6.18
C ASN A 263 20.62 7.40 -4.83
N ARG A 264 21.29 8.43 -4.28
CA ARG A 264 20.99 9.00 -2.95
C ARG A 264 19.75 9.92 -2.94
N CYS A 265 18.65 9.47 -2.32
CA CYS A 265 17.49 10.33 -2.01
C CYS A 265 17.74 11.23 -0.78
N CYS A 266 17.40 12.52 -0.88
CA CYS A 266 17.40 13.48 0.22
C CYS A 266 15.96 13.97 0.44
N GLY A 267 15.29 13.46 1.49
CA GLY A 267 13.93 13.89 1.89
C GLY A 267 12.82 12.97 1.36
N ILE A 268 12.09 12.34 2.28
CA ILE A 268 10.96 11.45 2.01
C ILE A 268 9.71 12.01 2.67
N VAL A 269 8.60 12.03 1.94
CA VAL A 269 7.27 12.38 2.46
C VAL A 269 6.35 11.19 2.29
N ASP A 270 5.88 10.66 3.40
CA ASP A 270 4.80 9.67 3.47
C ASP A 270 3.48 10.39 3.76
N ILE A 271 2.51 10.23 2.88
CA ILE A 271 1.21 10.89 2.96
C ILE A 271 0.14 9.86 3.34
N GLU A 272 -0.36 9.98 4.57
CA GLU A 272 -1.50 9.21 5.07
C GLU A 272 -2.77 10.07 5.08
N ARG A 273 -3.83 9.62 4.40
CA ARG A 273 -5.16 10.24 4.52
C ARG A 273 -5.88 9.63 5.71
N ARG A 274 -6.28 10.45 6.70
CA ARG A 274 -7.04 9.96 7.88
C ARG A 274 -8.50 10.39 7.95
N SER A 275 -8.99 11.34 7.15
CA SER A 275 -10.41 11.74 7.24
C SER A 275 -11.15 12.01 5.94
N SER A 276 -12.46 11.73 5.99
CA SER A 276 -13.52 12.32 5.16
C SER A 276 -14.73 12.60 6.06
N SER A 277 -14.77 13.78 6.68
CA SER A 277 -16.01 14.35 7.20
C SER A 277 -16.42 15.52 6.30
N PHE A 278 -17.73 15.76 6.18
CA PHE A 278 -18.43 16.51 5.13
C PHE A 278 -17.97 17.96 4.81
N GLU A 279 -16.92 18.48 5.44
CA GLU A 279 -16.38 19.83 5.13
C GLU A 279 -14.85 19.94 5.14
N ARG A 280 -14.08 18.93 5.61
CA ARG A 280 -12.60 19.06 5.76
C ARG A 280 -11.86 17.73 5.58
N VAL A 281 -10.89 17.70 4.65
CA VAL A 281 -9.94 16.58 4.48
C VAL A 281 -8.71 16.84 5.36
N CYS A 282 -8.46 16.00 6.37
CA CYS A 282 -7.18 15.99 7.09
C CYS A 282 -6.22 15.01 6.42
N MET A 283 -5.11 15.54 5.89
CA MET A 283 -3.94 14.76 5.49
C MET A 283 -2.88 14.83 6.58
N ILE A 284 -2.36 13.68 7.01
CA ILE A 284 -1.21 13.61 7.90
C ILE A 284 0.02 13.37 7.03
N TYR A 285 1.03 14.23 7.23
CA TYR A 285 2.31 14.14 6.55
C TYR A 285 3.36 13.62 7.53
N ARG A 286 3.92 12.43 7.25
CA ARG A 286 5.12 11.94 7.93
C ARG A 286 6.32 12.24 7.04
N ILE A 287 7.25 13.05 7.54
CA ILE A 287 8.41 13.49 6.76
C ILE A 287 9.66 12.84 7.37
N TRP A 288 10.36 12.04 6.55
CA TRP A 288 11.63 11.42 6.88
C TRP A 288 12.78 12.19 6.22
N MET A 289 13.79 12.57 6.99
CA MET A 289 14.93 13.36 6.51
C MET A 289 16.23 12.60 6.75
N SER A 290 16.86 12.13 5.67
CA SER A 290 18.19 11.51 5.68
C SER A 290 19.34 12.53 5.65
N GLN A 291 19.06 13.77 5.22
CA GLN A 291 19.99 14.91 5.19
C GLN A 291 19.23 16.24 5.40
N PRO A 292 19.87 17.30 5.92
CA PRO A 292 19.24 18.62 6.03
C PRO A 292 18.94 19.20 4.64
N LEU A 293 17.66 19.37 4.32
CA LEU A 293 17.21 20.12 3.14
C LEU A 293 17.55 21.61 3.31
N ARG A 294 17.83 22.32 2.21
CA ARG A 294 17.89 23.79 2.25
C ARG A 294 16.50 24.32 2.65
N PRO A 295 16.40 25.32 3.54
CA PRO A 295 15.12 25.72 4.15
C PRO A 295 14.02 26.16 3.18
N ALA A 296 14.39 26.83 2.07
CA ALA A 296 13.45 27.53 1.19
C ALA A 296 12.42 26.63 0.46
N PRO A 297 12.80 25.61 -0.34
CA PRO A 297 11.82 24.82 -1.11
C PRO A 297 10.86 24.00 -0.23
N PHE A 298 11.30 23.63 0.98
CA PHE A 298 10.46 22.93 1.96
C PHE A 298 9.47 23.87 2.66
N GLN A 299 9.91 25.08 2.99
CA GLN A 299 9.04 26.13 3.53
C GLN A 299 7.99 26.54 2.49
N ASP A 300 8.34 26.72 1.23
CA ASP A 300 7.39 27.09 0.18
C ASP A 300 6.31 26.01 -0.05
N ALA A 301 6.68 24.72 0.04
CA ALA A 301 5.73 23.61 -0.04
C ALA A 301 4.73 23.61 1.12
N LEU A 302 5.22 23.86 2.35
CA LEU A 302 4.39 23.98 3.54
C LEU A 302 3.51 25.24 3.48
N HIS A 303 4.04 26.39 3.04
CA HIS A 303 3.31 27.66 2.90
C HIS A 303 2.21 27.57 1.84
N SER A 304 2.46 26.93 0.69
CA SER A 304 1.44 26.68 -0.33
C SER A 304 0.26 25.88 0.21
N MET A 305 0.49 24.98 1.18
CA MET A 305 -0.57 24.22 1.81
C MET A 305 -1.34 24.99 2.88
N VAL A 306 -0.68 25.82 3.68
CA VAL A 306 -1.34 26.64 4.72
C VAL A 306 -2.37 27.59 4.08
N ASN A 307 -2.11 28.07 2.86
CA ASN A 307 -3.05 28.90 2.10
C ASN A 307 -4.26 28.16 1.51
N HIS A 308 -4.23 26.81 1.46
CA HIS A 308 -5.38 26.00 1.09
C HIS A 308 -6.00 25.39 2.35
N LYS A 309 -7.01 26.04 2.96
CA LYS A 309 -7.98 25.61 4.03
C LYS A 309 -7.88 24.20 4.69
N TYR A 310 -6.69 23.67 4.98
CA TYR A 310 -6.47 22.33 5.56
C TYR A 310 -5.72 22.48 6.88
N HIS A 311 -6.47 22.66 7.97
CA HIS A 311 -5.92 22.77 9.32
C HIS A 311 -5.82 21.39 9.97
N CYS A 312 -4.62 20.79 9.97
CA CYS A 312 -4.03 19.99 11.06
C CYS A 312 -2.73 19.30 10.58
N PHE A 313 -1.58 19.69 11.14
CA PHE A 313 -0.28 19.09 10.87
C PHE A 313 0.21 18.34 12.12
N ARG A 314 0.67 17.10 11.97
CA ARG A 314 1.38 16.37 13.04
C ARG A 314 2.65 15.74 12.48
N ILE A 315 3.79 16.35 12.79
CA ILE A 315 5.11 15.77 12.55
C ILE A 315 5.39 14.83 13.73
N VAL A 316 5.54 13.52 13.46
CA VAL A 316 5.85 12.52 14.50
C VAL A 316 7.27 12.00 14.26
N PRO A 317 8.27 12.41 15.08
CA PRO A 317 9.59 11.80 15.06
C PRO A 317 9.54 10.49 15.86
N ASP A 318 9.95 9.37 15.28
CA ASP A 318 10.23 8.15 16.06
C ASP A 318 11.75 8.01 16.27
N HIS A 319 12.14 7.87 17.54
CA HIS A 319 13.50 7.69 18.09
C HIS A 319 14.47 8.87 18.01
N VAL A 320 14.00 10.08 18.32
CA VAL A 320 14.90 11.20 18.66
C VAL A 320 14.30 11.95 19.85
N ASN A 321 15.07 12.15 20.92
CA ASN A 321 14.75 13.06 22.02
C ASN A 321 14.43 14.45 21.42
N SER A 322 13.15 14.72 21.18
CA SER A 322 12.69 15.92 20.50
C SER A 322 11.70 16.64 21.42
N LYS A 323 12.05 17.88 21.79
CA LYS A 323 11.12 18.81 22.43
C LYS A 323 10.43 19.61 21.34
N LEU A 324 9.11 19.49 21.24
CA LEU A 324 8.26 20.37 20.45
C LEU A 324 7.68 21.44 21.39
N GLY A 325 7.89 22.71 21.06
CA GLY A 325 7.29 23.85 21.76
C GLY A 325 6.55 24.73 20.77
N LEU A 326 5.24 24.90 20.99
CA LEU A 326 4.42 25.90 20.30
C LEU A 326 4.58 27.24 21.02
N GLY A 327 5.11 28.25 20.33
CA GLY A 327 5.21 29.61 20.84
C GLY A 327 5.02 30.64 19.73
N GLN A 328 4.12 31.60 19.95
CA GLN A 328 3.92 32.82 19.15
C GLN A 328 3.98 32.63 17.61
N GLY A 329 3.09 31.80 17.05
CA GLY A 329 3.00 31.65 15.59
C GLY A 329 4.29 31.11 14.96
N ARG A 330 5.12 30.38 15.71
CA ARG A 330 6.29 29.68 15.19
C ARG A 330 6.32 28.22 15.61
N LEU A 331 6.62 27.34 14.66
CA LEU A 331 6.94 25.94 14.89
C LEU A 331 8.47 25.81 14.99
N ASN A 332 8.98 25.63 16.20
CA ASN A 332 10.40 25.43 16.44
C ASN A 332 10.71 23.92 16.44
N TYR A 333 11.74 23.50 15.71
CA TYR A 333 12.18 22.10 15.69
C TYR A 333 13.69 21.99 15.94
N THR A 334 14.05 20.92 16.64
CA THR A 334 15.44 20.55 16.94
C THR A 334 15.62 19.10 16.49
N CYS A 335 16.56 18.83 15.61
CA CYS A 335 16.86 17.49 15.11
C CYS A 335 18.32 17.15 15.47
N SER A 336 18.55 16.05 16.19
CA SER A 336 19.89 15.55 16.50
C SER A 336 20.14 14.20 15.85
N CYS A 337 21.22 14.07 15.08
CA CYS A 337 21.67 12.78 14.54
C CYS A 337 23.15 12.60 14.85
N ARG A 338 23.47 11.59 15.69
CA ARG A 338 24.76 11.02 16.17
C ARG A 338 26.01 11.92 16.39
N SER A 339 26.13 13.09 15.77
CA SER A 339 27.20 14.07 15.97
C SER A 339 26.79 15.51 15.64
N HIS A 340 25.59 15.80 15.12
CA HIS A 340 25.16 17.17 14.75
C HIS A 340 23.75 17.50 15.28
N VAL A 341 23.57 18.76 15.70
CA VAL A 341 22.29 19.33 16.16
C VAL A 341 21.86 20.43 15.19
N CYS A 342 20.76 20.22 14.46
CA CYS A 342 20.12 21.23 13.63
C CYS A 342 18.95 21.86 14.37
N LYS A 343 18.90 23.19 14.44
CA LYS A 343 17.79 23.98 14.98
C LYS A 343 17.14 24.79 13.85
N GLY A 344 15.81 24.80 13.79
CA GLY A 344 15.05 25.60 12.83
C GLY A 344 13.76 26.15 13.43
N SER A 345 13.27 27.26 12.87
CA SER A 345 11.99 27.87 13.23
C SER A 345 11.17 28.15 11.97
N LEU A 346 9.96 27.62 11.91
CA LEU A 346 8.96 27.91 10.86
C LEU A 346 8.02 28.99 11.38
N LYS A 347 7.80 30.07 10.63
CA LYS A 347 6.81 31.10 10.95
C LYS A 347 5.46 30.67 10.36
N LEU A 348 4.48 30.39 11.21
CA LEU A 348 3.10 30.16 10.81
C LEU A 348 2.51 31.55 10.56
N VAL A 349 2.34 31.90 9.29
CA VAL A 349 1.62 33.11 8.85
C VAL A 349 0.17 32.73 8.61
#